data_AF-A0A7V0MMD8-F1
#
_entry.id   AF-A0A7V0MMD8-F1
#
_cell.length_a   1.000
_cell.length_b   1.000
_cell.length_c   1.000
_cell.angle_alpha   90.00
_cell.angle_beta   90.00
_cell.angle_gamma   90.00
#
_symmetry.space_group_name_H-M   'P 1'
#
loop_
_entity.id
_entity.type
_entity.pdbx_description
1 polymer ?
#
loop_
_entity_poly.entity_id
_entity_poly.type
_entity_poly.pdbx_seq_one_letter_code
_entity_poly.pdbx_strand_id
1 'polypeptide(L)'
;MRIGILGLPNTGKTALFNSLTGMSEDSSPVLTVKPEPHVGMVRVPDPRIDYLVQVYEPKKTTYANMELFDMLGIVPGGGKDSPGRRVCNQVRDVQALIQVVRGFSNEMVPAYENRVAPALDAEIVEMELLFADLELVEKRLERIVASLKKGQDKDLLLKEQQILVRCRAALEDEKALRDLEFSRDELLILNTYQFLSQRPELIVVNVDEDVDAREKEDIVAAVKGKMTGANTDVIALSAKVEMEISQLDNEDRQAFMEDLGIATPALELVARHSFSLLGLIPFFTVGKDEVKAWTITAGTTALKAAGKIHSDIERGFIRAEVLAYDDFVDCAGDMGRAKEKGLLRLEGKEYVVKDGDIINFRFNV
;
A
#
# COMPACT_ATOMS: atom_id res chain seq x y z
N MET A 1 5.36 1.50 5.56
CA MET A 1 3.92 1.26 5.27
C MET A 1 3.60 -0.19 5.50
N ARG A 2 2.37 -0.54 5.89
CA ARG A 2 1.95 -1.92 6.15
C ARG A 2 0.92 -2.34 5.10
N ILE A 3 1.16 -3.43 4.39
CA ILE A 3 0.29 -3.88 3.29
C ILE A 3 -0.04 -5.36 3.47
N GLY A 4 -1.32 -5.69 3.38
CA GLY A 4 -1.80 -7.07 3.49
C GLY A 4 -1.96 -7.72 2.12
N ILE A 5 -1.33 -8.87 1.90
CA ILE A 5 -1.49 -9.69 0.70
C ILE A 5 -2.56 -10.73 0.97
N LEU A 6 -3.64 -10.68 0.22
CA LEU A 6 -4.80 -11.58 0.35
C LEU A 6 -5.28 -12.08 -1.01
N GLY A 7 -6.24 -12.98 -1.00
CA GLY A 7 -6.77 -13.63 -2.20
C GLY A 7 -7.22 -15.05 -1.89
N LEU A 8 -7.85 -15.70 -2.88
CA LEU A 8 -8.28 -17.09 -2.75
C LEU A 8 -7.09 -18.05 -2.55
N PRO A 9 -7.32 -19.30 -2.10
CA PRO A 9 -6.27 -20.32 -2.08
C PRO A 9 -5.65 -20.52 -3.47
N ASN A 10 -4.38 -20.91 -3.51
CA ASN A 10 -3.69 -21.31 -4.75
C ASN A 10 -3.60 -20.24 -5.86
N THR A 11 -3.63 -18.95 -5.50
CA THR A 11 -3.44 -17.83 -6.45
C THR A 11 -1.98 -17.39 -6.61
N GLY A 12 -1.06 -17.93 -5.81
CA GLY A 12 0.35 -17.54 -5.82
C GLY A 12 0.74 -16.39 -4.87
N LYS A 13 -0.08 -16.09 -3.85
CA LYS A 13 0.21 -15.08 -2.81
C LYS A 13 1.60 -15.20 -2.20
N THR A 14 1.94 -16.38 -1.67
CA THR A 14 3.24 -16.63 -1.04
C THR A 14 4.39 -16.57 -2.05
N ALA A 15 4.16 -16.98 -3.30
CA ALA A 15 5.16 -16.81 -4.36
C ALA A 15 5.41 -15.32 -4.65
N LEU A 16 4.34 -14.52 -4.76
CA LEU A 16 4.48 -13.07 -4.91
C LEU A 16 5.19 -12.46 -3.70
N PHE A 17 4.77 -12.79 -2.48
CA PHE A 17 5.41 -12.33 -1.24
C PHE A 17 6.91 -12.64 -1.22
N ASN A 18 7.30 -13.87 -1.53
CA ASN A 18 8.69 -14.30 -1.58
C ASN A 18 9.47 -13.53 -2.67
N SER A 19 8.90 -13.37 -3.87
CA SER A 19 9.55 -12.61 -4.96
C SER A 19 9.79 -11.13 -4.58
N LEU A 20 8.88 -10.54 -3.81
CA LEU A 20 8.98 -9.15 -3.35
C LEU A 20 9.98 -9.00 -2.19
N THR A 21 10.07 -10.00 -1.31
CA THR A 21 10.86 -9.92 -0.07
C THR A 21 12.24 -10.55 -0.18
N GLY A 22 12.48 -11.39 -1.19
CA GLY A 22 13.64 -12.27 -1.27
C GLY A 22 13.61 -13.40 -0.22
N MET A 23 12.49 -13.61 0.46
CA MET A 23 12.32 -14.70 1.43
C MET A 23 11.97 -16.02 0.73
N SER A 24 12.09 -17.13 1.45
CA SER A 24 11.78 -18.47 0.96
C SER A 24 10.78 -19.16 1.89
N GLU A 25 9.62 -18.53 2.08
CA GLU A 25 8.53 -19.09 2.90
C GLU A 25 7.77 -20.18 2.13
N ASP A 26 7.41 -21.26 2.83
CA ASP A 26 6.67 -22.37 2.24
C ASP A 26 5.18 -22.04 2.07
N SER A 27 4.61 -22.38 0.91
CA SER A 27 3.18 -22.25 0.64
C SER A 27 2.32 -23.41 1.17
N SER A 28 2.92 -24.34 1.94
CA SER A 28 2.25 -25.55 2.42
C SER A 28 1.24 -25.23 3.53
N PRO A 29 0.03 -25.81 3.53
CA PRO A 29 -0.97 -25.55 4.57
C PRO A 29 -0.47 -26.10 5.91
N VAL A 30 0.02 -25.20 6.78
CA VAL A 30 0.44 -25.58 8.13
C VAL A 30 -0.80 -25.89 8.97
N LEU A 31 -0.96 -27.16 9.35
CA LEU A 31 -2.02 -27.71 10.21
C LEU A 31 -1.85 -27.31 11.70
N THR A 32 -1.48 -26.07 12.00
CA THR A 32 -1.34 -25.58 13.39
C THR A 32 -2.50 -24.67 13.80
N VAL A 33 -2.74 -24.63 15.11
CA VAL A 33 -3.98 -24.15 15.76
C VAL A 33 -4.25 -22.64 15.59
N LYS A 34 -3.27 -21.85 15.14
CA LYS A 34 -3.45 -20.45 14.70
C LYS A 34 -2.37 -20.10 13.66
N PRO A 35 -2.70 -20.04 12.36
CA PRO A 35 -1.77 -19.56 11.35
C PRO A 35 -1.59 -18.05 11.52
N GLU A 36 -0.38 -17.64 11.90
CA GLU A 36 0.05 -16.23 11.91
C GLU A 36 0.52 -15.84 10.49
N PRO A 37 0.30 -14.60 10.05
CA PRO A 37 0.74 -14.16 8.73
C PRO A 37 2.27 -14.12 8.65
N HIS A 38 2.82 -14.44 7.47
CA HIS A 38 4.25 -14.21 7.24
C HIS A 38 4.48 -12.70 7.09
N VAL A 39 5.54 -12.18 7.71
CA VAL A 39 5.86 -10.75 7.71
C VAL A 39 7.22 -10.53 7.08
N GLY A 40 7.25 -9.71 6.02
CA GLY A 40 8.46 -9.40 5.27
C GLY A 40 8.67 -7.88 5.18
N MET A 41 9.91 -7.43 5.39
CA MET A 41 10.28 -6.03 5.22
C MET A 41 11.06 -5.84 3.92
N VAL A 42 10.60 -4.91 3.09
CA VAL A 42 11.19 -4.61 1.79
C VAL A 42 11.54 -3.14 1.68
N ARG A 43 12.70 -2.85 1.09
CA ARG A 43 13.10 -1.49 0.73
C ARG A 43 12.42 -1.10 -0.57
N VAL A 44 11.84 0.09 -0.59
CA VAL A 44 11.23 0.66 -1.79
C VAL A 44 12.35 1.20 -2.68
N PRO A 45 12.53 0.66 -3.91
CA PRO A 45 13.50 1.20 -4.86
C PRO A 45 13.14 2.66 -5.19
N ASP A 46 14.12 3.56 -5.14
CA ASP A 46 13.96 4.95 -5.55
C ASP A 46 15.27 5.45 -6.19
N PRO A 47 15.35 5.60 -7.52
CA PRO A 47 16.57 6.00 -8.21
C PRO A 47 17.06 7.39 -7.80
N ARG A 48 16.18 8.22 -7.20
CA ARG A 48 16.56 9.53 -6.67
C ARG A 48 17.47 9.38 -5.47
N ILE A 49 17.21 8.40 -4.60
CA ILE A 49 18.09 8.09 -3.47
C ILE A 49 19.43 7.57 -3.98
N ASP A 50 19.43 6.70 -5.00
CA ASP A 50 20.66 6.16 -5.57
C ASP A 50 21.57 7.27 -6.10
N TYR A 51 21.00 8.25 -6.81
CA TYR A 51 21.73 9.44 -7.24
C TYR A 51 22.24 10.27 -6.06
N LEU A 52 21.43 10.52 -5.04
CA LEU A 52 21.85 11.27 -3.85
C LEU A 52 22.99 10.56 -3.10
N VAL A 53 22.98 9.23 -3.03
CA VAL A 53 24.06 8.43 -2.43
C VAL A 53 25.36 8.58 -3.22
N GLN A 54 25.30 8.57 -4.55
CA GLN A 54 26.48 8.80 -5.40
C GLN A 54 27.08 10.19 -5.19
N VAL A 55 26.25 11.21 -4.95
CA VAL A 55 26.72 12.59 -4.75
C VAL A 55 27.29 12.82 -3.35
N TYR A 56 26.63 12.31 -2.31
CA TYR A 56 26.99 12.61 -0.91
C TYR A 56 27.93 11.59 -0.27
N GLU A 57 28.05 10.40 -0.84
CA GLU A 57 28.82 9.26 -0.30
C GLU A 57 28.57 9.06 1.22
N PRO A 58 27.31 8.90 1.67
CA PRO A 58 26.98 8.89 3.08
C PRO A 58 27.50 7.63 3.78
N LYS A 59 27.75 7.71 5.09
CA LYS A 59 28.02 6.53 5.92
C LYS A 59 26.83 5.57 5.99
N LYS A 60 25.61 6.08 5.79
CA LYS A 60 24.36 5.32 5.89
C LYS A 60 23.35 5.76 4.83
N THR A 61 22.70 4.78 4.21
CA THR A 61 21.58 5.02 3.30
C THR A 61 20.32 4.39 3.87
N THR A 62 19.23 5.16 3.94
CA THR A 62 17.94 4.69 4.46
C THR A 62 16.83 4.95 3.43
N TYR A 63 16.39 3.90 2.75
CA TYR A 63 15.23 3.94 1.84
C TYR A 63 13.92 3.94 2.64
N ALA A 64 12.81 4.25 1.96
CA ALA A 64 11.49 3.97 2.50
C ALA A 64 11.28 2.46 2.61
N ASN A 65 10.56 2.02 3.64
CA ASN A 65 10.31 0.60 3.90
C ASN A 65 8.82 0.27 3.79
N MET A 66 8.56 -0.90 3.21
CA MET A 66 7.26 -1.54 3.08
C MET A 66 7.27 -2.85 3.87
N GLU A 67 6.31 -3.01 4.77
CA GLU A 67 6.07 -4.21 5.54
C GLU A 67 4.90 -4.95 4.89
N LEU A 68 5.18 -6.15 4.38
CA LEU A 68 4.22 -7.01 3.70
C LEU A 68 3.75 -8.11 4.67
N PHE A 69 2.44 -8.34 4.69
CA PHE A 69 1.81 -9.40 5.47
C PHE A 69 1.21 -10.42 4.50
N ASP A 70 1.81 -11.60 4.34
CA ASP A 70 1.22 -12.70 3.57
C ASP A 70 0.18 -13.41 4.42
N MET A 71 -1.07 -13.37 3.94
CA MET A 71 -2.19 -13.94 4.64
C MET A 71 -2.55 -15.30 4.03
N LEU A 72 -3.13 -16.17 4.86
CA LEU A 72 -3.76 -17.38 4.34
C LEU A 72 -4.82 -17.06 3.29
N GLY A 73 -5.04 -18.01 2.39
CA GLY A 73 -6.10 -17.91 1.39
C GLY A 73 -7.47 -17.71 2.04
N ILE A 74 -8.23 -16.73 1.55
CA ILE A 74 -9.61 -16.51 1.96
C ILE A 74 -10.44 -17.64 1.36
N VAL A 75 -10.98 -18.50 2.21
CA VAL A 75 -11.99 -19.49 1.80
C VAL A 75 -13.37 -18.85 2.02
N PRO A 76 -14.11 -18.54 0.93
CA PRO A 76 -15.40 -17.85 1.03
C PRO A 76 -16.46 -18.69 1.76
N GLY A 77 -17.44 -18.00 2.34
CA GLY A 77 -18.58 -18.60 3.05
C GLY A 77 -18.29 -18.95 4.52
N GLY A 78 -19.24 -19.62 5.19
CA GLY A 78 -19.06 -20.14 6.57
C GLY A 78 -19.44 -19.21 7.73
N GLY A 79 -20.08 -18.06 7.47
CA GLY A 79 -20.55 -17.15 8.52
C GLY A 79 -19.42 -16.53 9.35
N LYS A 80 -19.73 -16.06 10.56
CA LYS A 80 -18.83 -15.23 11.40
C LYS A 80 -17.51 -15.90 11.80
N ASP A 81 -17.52 -17.23 11.92
CA ASP A 81 -16.35 -18.01 12.36
C ASP A 81 -15.57 -18.63 11.21
N SER A 82 -15.89 -18.25 9.97
CA SER A 82 -15.27 -18.82 8.79
C SER A 82 -13.76 -18.55 8.71
N PRO A 83 -13.01 -19.42 8.03
CA PRO A 83 -11.60 -19.18 7.74
C PRO A 83 -11.37 -17.83 7.04
N GLY A 84 -12.21 -17.48 6.05
CA GLY A 84 -12.16 -16.18 5.37
C GLY A 84 -12.33 -15.01 6.33
N ARG A 85 -13.27 -15.11 7.27
CA ARG A 85 -13.50 -14.03 8.24
C ARG A 85 -12.36 -13.87 9.24
N ARG A 86 -11.69 -14.96 9.61
CA ARG A 86 -10.48 -14.90 10.47
C ARG A 86 -9.34 -14.15 9.78
N VAL A 87 -9.11 -14.43 8.49
CA VAL A 87 -8.11 -13.72 7.67
C VAL A 87 -8.45 -12.23 7.60
N CYS A 88 -9.70 -11.89 7.34
CA CYS A 88 -10.18 -10.50 7.32
C CYS A 88 -9.90 -9.77 8.65
N ASN A 89 -10.06 -10.43 9.79
CA ASN A 89 -9.77 -9.82 11.08
C ASN A 89 -8.26 -9.64 11.34
N GLN A 90 -7.41 -10.54 10.86
CA GLN A 90 -5.95 -10.44 11.00
C GLN A 90 -5.36 -9.29 10.18
N VAL A 91 -5.97 -8.94 9.04
CA VAL A 91 -5.46 -7.89 8.15
C VAL A 91 -5.95 -6.49 8.50
N ARG A 92 -6.72 -6.30 9.58
CA ARG A 92 -7.25 -4.98 9.98
C ARG A 92 -6.19 -3.97 10.41
N ASP A 93 -4.95 -4.37 10.64
CA ASP A 93 -3.89 -3.44 11.07
C ASP A 93 -2.98 -2.95 9.92
N VAL A 94 -3.35 -3.25 8.67
CA VAL A 94 -2.62 -2.75 7.49
C VAL A 94 -3.15 -1.39 7.01
N GLN A 95 -2.53 -0.79 6.00
CA GLN A 95 -2.91 0.50 5.42
C GLN A 95 -3.48 0.37 4.00
N ALA A 96 -3.02 -0.64 3.25
CA ALA A 96 -3.50 -0.99 1.91
C ALA A 96 -3.60 -2.51 1.76
N LEU A 97 -4.33 -2.96 0.75
CA LEU A 97 -4.49 -4.37 0.41
C LEU A 97 -3.86 -4.67 -0.95
N ILE A 98 -3.21 -5.82 -1.07
CA ILE A 98 -2.83 -6.43 -2.34
C ILE A 98 -3.69 -7.68 -2.49
N GLN A 99 -4.55 -7.70 -3.50
CA GLN A 99 -5.41 -8.83 -3.80
C GLN A 99 -4.81 -9.63 -4.96
N VAL A 100 -4.30 -10.82 -4.67
CA VAL A 100 -3.72 -11.70 -5.69
C VAL A 100 -4.80 -12.63 -6.23
N VAL A 101 -5.10 -12.46 -7.52
CA VAL A 101 -6.05 -13.29 -8.26
C VAL A 101 -5.33 -14.16 -9.29
N ARG A 102 -5.87 -15.36 -9.54
CA ARG A 102 -5.23 -16.35 -10.40
C ARG A 102 -5.60 -16.09 -11.86
N GLY A 103 -4.60 -15.79 -12.68
CA GLY A 103 -4.67 -15.71 -14.14
C GLY A 103 -3.84 -16.78 -14.85
N PHE A 104 -3.36 -17.80 -14.14
CA PHE A 104 -2.53 -18.88 -14.68
C PHE A 104 -3.21 -20.26 -14.56
N SER A 105 -2.87 -21.17 -15.47
CA SER A 105 -3.34 -22.57 -15.44
C SER A 105 -2.26 -23.53 -14.95
N ASN A 106 -2.60 -24.46 -14.06
CA ASN A 106 -1.63 -25.45 -13.55
C ASN A 106 -2.35 -26.73 -13.15
N GLU A 107 -2.03 -27.85 -13.81
CA GLU A 107 -2.67 -29.16 -13.59
C GLU A 107 -2.37 -29.75 -12.19
N MET A 108 -1.25 -29.38 -11.58
CA MET A 108 -0.82 -29.89 -10.27
C MET A 108 -1.46 -29.12 -9.10
N VAL A 109 -1.99 -27.92 -9.36
CA VAL A 109 -2.53 -27.05 -8.33
C VAL A 109 -3.95 -26.63 -8.73
N PRO A 110 -5.00 -27.26 -8.18
CA PRO A 110 -6.37 -26.95 -8.57
C PRO A 110 -6.71 -25.49 -8.24
N ALA A 111 -7.32 -24.82 -9.21
CA ALA A 111 -7.89 -23.49 -9.01
C ALA A 111 -9.13 -23.56 -8.12
N TYR A 112 -9.52 -22.44 -7.51
CA TYR A 112 -10.77 -22.37 -6.77
C TYR A 112 -11.94 -22.71 -7.69
N GLU A 113 -12.83 -23.61 -7.24
CA GLU A 113 -13.93 -24.16 -8.04
C GLU A 113 -13.51 -24.78 -9.40
N ASN A 114 -12.23 -25.16 -9.55
CA ASN A 114 -11.66 -25.70 -10.79
C ASN A 114 -11.80 -24.77 -12.02
N ARG A 115 -11.77 -23.44 -11.82
CA ARG A 115 -11.82 -22.44 -12.89
C ARG A 115 -10.77 -21.35 -12.73
N VAL A 116 -10.31 -20.79 -13.84
CA VAL A 116 -9.45 -19.60 -13.87
C VAL A 116 -10.32 -18.43 -14.35
N ALA A 117 -10.74 -17.56 -13.43
CA ALA A 117 -11.47 -16.34 -13.79
C ALA A 117 -11.10 -15.19 -12.84
N PRO A 118 -10.00 -14.47 -13.12
CA PRO A 118 -9.45 -13.44 -12.24
C PRO A 118 -10.48 -12.40 -11.77
N ALA A 119 -11.34 -11.94 -12.68
CA ALA A 119 -12.32 -10.91 -12.38
C ALA A 119 -13.40 -11.40 -11.39
N LEU A 120 -13.83 -12.66 -11.53
CA LEU A 120 -14.81 -13.24 -10.62
C LEU A 120 -14.17 -13.56 -9.25
N ASP A 121 -12.92 -14.01 -9.25
CA ASP A 121 -12.17 -14.24 -8.01
C ASP A 121 -11.94 -12.94 -7.24
N ALA A 122 -11.74 -11.83 -7.96
CA ALA A 122 -11.64 -10.50 -7.37
C ALA A 122 -12.94 -10.09 -6.66
N GLU A 123 -14.08 -10.24 -7.35
CA GLU A 123 -15.42 -9.97 -6.81
C GLU A 123 -15.71 -10.81 -5.56
N ILE A 124 -15.42 -12.11 -5.60
CA ILE A 124 -15.67 -13.01 -4.46
C ILE A 124 -14.95 -12.54 -3.19
N VAL A 125 -13.68 -12.18 -3.33
CA VAL A 125 -12.89 -11.71 -2.18
C VAL A 125 -13.36 -10.34 -1.72
N GLU A 126 -13.72 -9.43 -2.63
CA GLU A 126 -14.30 -8.13 -2.26
C GLU A 126 -15.58 -8.32 -1.45
N MET A 127 -16.48 -9.22 -1.86
CA MET A 127 -17.69 -9.53 -1.11
C MET A 127 -17.40 -10.01 0.32
N GLU A 128 -16.35 -10.81 0.53
CA GLU A 128 -15.93 -11.21 1.88
C GLU A 128 -15.45 -9.99 2.72
N LEU A 129 -14.79 -9.00 2.10
CA LEU A 129 -14.43 -7.74 2.77
C LEU A 129 -15.67 -6.87 3.06
N LEU A 130 -16.64 -6.82 2.16
CA LEU A 130 -17.90 -6.09 2.38
C LEU A 130 -18.70 -6.70 3.52
N PHE A 131 -18.84 -8.03 3.54
CA PHE A 131 -19.45 -8.75 4.66
C PHE A 131 -18.64 -8.58 5.95
N ALA A 132 -17.31 -8.43 5.84
CA ALA A 132 -16.43 -8.06 6.94
C ALA A 132 -16.88 -6.80 7.65
N ASP A 133 -17.12 -5.76 6.88
CA ASP A 133 -17.43 -4.45 7.41
C ASP A 133 -18.91 -4.29 7.74
N LEU A 134 -19.81 -4.91 6.97
CA LEU A 134 -21.26 -4.81 7.18
C LEU A 134 -21.64 -5.30 8.58
N GLU A 135 -21.10 -6.46 8.98
CA GLU A 135 -21.36 -7.00 10.32
C GLU A 135 -20.85 -6.09 11.44
N LEU A 136 -19.74 -5.38 11.21
CA LEU A 136 -19.18 -4.44 12.18
C LEU A 136 -20.07 -3.21 12.31
N VAL A 137 -20.53 -2.68 11.16
CA VAL A 137 -21.45 -1.54 11.08
C VAL A 137 -22.77 -1.87 11.80
N GLU A 138 -23.38 -3.01 11.51
CA GLU A 138 -24.65 -3.43 12.12
C GLU A 138 -24.54 -3.55 13.64
N LYS A 139 -23.53 -4.27 14.14
CA LYS A 139 -23.28 -4.41 15.59
C LYS A 139 -23.08 -3.06 16.27
N ARG A 140 -22.42 -2.11 15.59
CA ARG A 140 -22.20 -0.79 16.16
C ARG A 140 -23.48 0.02 16.19
N LEU A 141 -24.28 0.00 15.12
CA LEU A 141 -25.57 0.68 15.06
C LEU A 141 -26.52 0.21 16.18
N GLU A 142 -26.58 -1.09 16.45
CA GLU A 142 -27.34 -1.64 17.58
C GLU A 142 -26.90 -1.06 18.93
N ARG A 143 -25.57 -0.98 19.16
CA ARG A 143 -24.99 -0.41 20.38
C ARG A 143 -25.30 1.08 20.52
N ILE A 144 -25.24 1.85 19.42
CA ILE A 144 -25.56 3.28 19.42
C ILE A 144 -27.03 3.48 19.82
N VAL A 145 -27.97 2.71 19.26
CA VAL A 145 -29.39 2.78 19.63
C VAL A 145 -29.59 2.48 21.12
N ALA A 146 -28.87 1.51 21.67
CA ALA A 146 -28.93 1.20 23.11
C ALA A 146 -28.34 2.34 23.97
N SER A 147 -27.24 2.97 23.56
CA SER A 147 -26.61 4.08 24.27
C SER A 147 -27.42 5.38 24.24
N LEU A 148 -28.07 5.68 23.10
CA LEU A 148 -28.96 6.84 22.97
C LEU A 148 -30.16 6.75 23.92
N LYS A 149 -30.72 5.55 24.11
CA LYS A 149 -31.79 5.29 25.11
C LYS A 149 -31.34 5.56 26.55
N LYS A 150 -30.04 5.41 26.84
CA LYS A 150 -29.44 5.66 28.16
C LYS A 150 -29.01 7.12 28.36
N GLY A 151 -29.22 7.99 27.37
CA GLY A 151 -28.92 9.43 27.48
C GLY A 151 -27.45 9.80 27.42
N GLN A 152 -26.57 8.91 26.93
CA GLN A 152 -25.15 9.21 26.74
C GLN A 152 -24.93 10.06 25.49
N ASP A 153 -24.02 11.05 25.57
CA ASP A 153 -23.43 11.84 24.47
C ASP A 153 -24.20 11.84 23.14
N LYS A 154 -25.41 12.42 23.18
CA LYS A 154 -26.38 12.28 22.08
C LYS A 154 -25.87 12.80 20.75
N ASP A 155 -25.21 13.95 20.74
CA ASP A 155 -24.81 14.61 19.50
C ASP A 155 -23.71 13.83 18.77
N LEU A 156 -22.71 13.32 19.50
CA LEU A 156 -21.64 12.48 18.94
C LEU A 156 -22.20 11.16 18.39
N LEU A 157 -23.05 10.49 19.17
CA LEU A 157 -23.67 9.22 18.78
C LEU A 157 -24.59 9.37 17.55
N LEU A 158 -25.32 10.49 17.44
CA LEU A 158 -26.15 10.76 16.27
C LEU A 158 -25.32 11.02 15.02
N LYS A 159 -24.23 11.79 15.13
CA LYS A 159 -23.29 12.02 14.00
C LYS A 159 -22.68 10.69 13.54
N GLU A 160 -22.20 9.88 14.47
CA GLU A 160 -21.65 8.56 14.19
C GLU A 160 -22.69 7.62 13.54
N GLN A 161 -23.93 7.62 14.05
CA GLN A 161 -25.02 6.82 13.48
C GLN A 161 -25.32 7.19 12.02
N GLN A 162 -25.36 8.48 11.69
CA GLN A 162 -25.63 8.94 10.32
C GLN A 162 -24.58 8.44 9.34
N ILE A 163 -23.30 8.50 9.73
CA ILE A 163 -22.19 8.02 8.91
C ILE A 163 -22.31 6.50 8.70
N LEU A 164 -22.56 5.75 9.78
CA LEU A 164 -22.66 4.29 9.73
C LEU A 164 -23.88 3.80 8.95
N VAL A 165 -25.00 4.51 8.98
CA VAL A 165 -26.17 4.19 8.14
C VAL A 165 -25.82 4.35 6.65
N ARG A 166 -25.05 5.39 6.29
CA ARG A 166 -24.55 5.59 4.92
C ARG A 166 -23.59 4.47 4.51
N CYS A 167 -22.69 4.08 5.40
CA CYS A 167 -21.78 2.95 5.17
C CYS A 167 -22.55 1.64 4.98
N ARG A 168 -23.55 1.35 5.84
CA ARG A 168 -24.38 0.16 5.73
C ARG A 168 -25.08 0.08 4.37
N ALA A 169 -25.70 1.17 3.94
CA ALA A 169 -26.42 1.22 2.67
C ALA A 169 -25.50 0.97 1.47
N ALA A 170 -24.26 1.47 1.50
CA ALA A 170 -23.30 1.19 0.44
C ALA A 170 -22.86 -0.29 0.43
N LEU A 171 -22.56 -0.85 1.61
CA LEU A 171 -22.15 -2.25 1.74
C LEU A 171 -23.28 -3.22 1.33
N GLU A 172 -24.54 -2.88 1.62
CA GLU A 172 -25.74 -3.62 1.18
C GLU A 172 -25.95 -3.55 -0.35
N ASP A 173 -25.47 -2.48 -1.00
CA ASP A 173 -25.49 -2.27 -2.45
C ASP A 173 -24.18 -2.72 -3.13
N GLU A 174 -23.41 -3.60 -2.45
CA GLU A 174 -22.17 -4.20 -2.94
C GLU A 174 -21.08 -3.16 -3.32
N LYS A 175 -21.09 -2.01 -2.65
CA LYS A 175 -20.11 -0.92 -2.86
C LYS A 175 -19.10 -0.83 -1.72
N ALA A 176 -17.83 -0.85 -2.09
CA ALA A 176 -16.73 -0.68 -1.16
C ALA A 176 -16.74 0.73 -0.54
N LEU A 177 -16.37 0.82 0.75
CA LEU A 177 -16.32 2.12 1.44
C LEU A 177 -15.22 3.03 0.89
N ARG A 178 -14.22 2.49 0.20
CA ARG A 178 -13.13 3.25 -0.46
C ARG A 178 -13.62 4.11 -1.63
N ASP A 179 -14.82 3.84 -2.15
CA ASP A 179 -15.42 4.57 -3.27
C ASP A 179 -16.39 5.68 -2.82
N LEU A 180 -16.60 5.80 -1.52
CA LEU A 180 -17.43 6.85 -0.94
C LEU A 180 -16.59 8.07 -0.58
N GLU A 181 -17.18 9.25 -0.76
CA GLU A 181 -16.61 10.50 -0.26
C GLU A 181 -16.98 10.71 1.21
N PHE A 182 -15.96 11.04 2.01
CA PHE A 182 -16.09 11.38 3.41
C PHE A 182 -15.36 12.69 3.69
N SER A 183 -15.98 13.56 4.49
CA SER A 183 -15.30 14.73 5.03
C SER A 183 -14.20 14.33 6.02
N ARG A 184 -13.26 15.24 6.27
CA ARG A 184 -12.16 15.02 7.22
C ARG A 184 -12.66 14.60 8.62
N ASP A 185 -13.73 15.21 9.09
CA ASP A 185 -14.35 14.88 10.38
C ASP A 185 -14.97 13.47 10.39
N GLU A 186 -15.60 13.07 9.29
CA GLU A 186 -16.15 11.71 9.15
C GLU A 186 -15.04 10.66 9.12
N LEU A 187 -13.95 10.93 8.39
CA LEU A 187 -12.78 10.05 8.34
C LEU A 187 -12.14 9.85 9.73
N LEU A 188 -12.09 10.88 10.58
CA LEU A 188 -11.58 10.73 11.95
C LEU A 188 -12.40 9.73 12.77
N ILE A 189 -13.72 9.67 12.55
CA ILE A 189 -14.60 8.69 13.20
C ILE A 189 -14.39 7.30 12.57
N LEU A 190 -14.39 7.22 11.24
CA LEU A 190 -14.28 5.97 10.48
C LEU A 190 -12.94 5.23 10.70
N ASN A 191 -11.84 5.98 10.85
CA ASN A 191 -10.51 5.41 11.09
C ASN A 191 -10.44 4.55 12.36
N THR A 192 -11.37 4.72 13.31
CA THR A 192 -11.45 3.89 14.53
C THR A 192 -11.97 2.47 14.27
N TYR A 193 -12.67 2.25 13.16
CA TYR A 193 -13.27 0.96 12.81
C TYR A 193 -12.33 0.05 12.03
N GLN A 194 -11.29 0.63 11.41
CA GLN A 194 -10.36 -0.11 10.56
C GLN A 194 -11.09 -0.97 9.52
N PHE A 195 -12.06 -0.38 8.82
CA PHE A 195 -12.81 -1.05 7.75
C PHE A 195 -11.84 -1.59 6.68
N LEU A 196 -12.13 -2.77 6.15
CA LEU A 196 -11.31 -3.42 5.12
C LEU A 196 -11.61 -2.84 3.75
N SER A 197 -12.90 -2.73 3.41
CA SER A 197 -13.40 -2.15 2.16
C SER A 197 -13.12 -0.66 2.00
N GLN A 198 -12.69 0.02 3.08
CA GLN A 198 -12.22 1.41 3.03
C GLN A 198 -10.76 1.53 2.58
N ARG A 199 -9.96 0.47 2.73
CA ARG A 199 -8.55 0.51 2.37
C ARG A 199 -8.42 0.58 0.85
N PRO A 200 -7.45 1.35 0.34
CA PRO A 200 -7.12 1.25 -1.07
C PRO A 200 -6.57 -0.14 -1.39
N GLU A 201 -6.78 -0.57 -2.62
CA GLU A 201 -6.51 -1.94 -3.07
C GLU A 201 -5.72 -1.96 -4.38
N LEU A 202 -4.70 -2.83 -4.43
CA LEU A 202 -4.01 -3.20 -5.65
C LEU A 202 -4.33 -4.65 -6.00
N ILE A 203 -5.00 -4.87 -7.12
CA ILE A 203 -5.29 -6.21 -7.62
C ILE A 203 -4.13 -6.65 -8.51
N VAL A 204 -3.51 -7.78 -8.15
CA VAL A 204 -2.41 -8.39 -8.89
C VAL A 204 -2.92 -9.66 -9.54
N VAL A 205 -3.07 -9.63 -10.86
CA VAL A 205 -3.40 -10.82 -11.64
C VAL A 205 -2.11 -11.59 -11.89
N ASN A 206 -1.96 -12.72 -11.20
CA ASN A 206 -0.81 -13.60 -11.36
C ASN A 206 -1.01 -14.46 -12.62
N VAL A 207 -0.22 -14.21 -13.67
CA VAL A 207 -0.35 -14.84 -14.99
C VAL A 207 0.82 -15.80 -15.29
N ASP A 208 0.63 -16.64 -16.30
CA ASP A 208 1.71 -17.49 -16.84
C ASP A 208 2.83 -16.64 -17.49
N GLU A 209 4.01 -17.23 -17.66
CA GLU A 209 5.22 -16.56 -18.16
C GLU A 209 5.16 -16.22 -19.65
N ASP A 210 4.36 -16.96 -20.41
CA ASP A 210 4.16 -16.84 -21.85
C ASP A 210 3.12 -15.78 -22.23
N VAL A 211 2.41 -15.21 -21.25
CA VAL A 211 1.42 -14.14 -21.47
C VAL A 211 2.13 -12.85 -21.85
N ASP A 212 1.88 -12.39 -23.07
CA ASP A 212 2.52 -11.19 -23.60
C ASP A 212 1.97 -9.88 -23.01
N ALA A 213 2.60 -8.75 -23.35
CA ALA A 213 2.20 -7.43 -22.83
C ALA A 213 0.76 -7.04 -23.20
N ARG A 214 0.30 -7.39 -24.41
CA ARG A 214 -1.03 -7.05 -24.88
C ARG A 214 -2.10 -7.90 -24.19
N GLU A 215 -1.82 -9.19 -24.01
CA GLU A 215 -2.71 -10.08 -23.25
C GLU A 215 -2.81 -9.65 -21.78
N LYS A 216 -1.70 -9.19 -21.17
CA LYS A 216 -1.71 -8.58 -19.83
C LYS A 216 -2.61 -7.35 -19.79
N GLU A 217 -2.54 -6.46 -20.78
CA GLU A 217 -3.43 -5.29 -20.88
C GLU A 217 -4.91 -5.68 -20.98
N ASP A 218 -5.24 -6.68 -21.81
CA ASP A 218 -6.61 -7.18 -21.97
C ASP A 218 -7.14 -7.80 -20.65
N ILE A 219 -6.32 -8.58 -19.94
CA ILE A 219 -6.65 -9.15 -18.63
C ILE A 219 -6.89 -8.04 -17.59
N VAL A 220 -5.99 -7.06 -17.53
CA VAL A 220 -6.11 -5.91 -16.63
C VAL A 220 -7.40 -5.14 -16.92
N ALA A 221 -7.71 -4.89 -18.19
CA ALA A 221 -8.93 -4.20 -18.59
C ALA A 221 -10.19 -4.99 -18.20
N ALA A 222 -10.19 -6.31 -18.36
CA ALA A 222 -11.31 -7.17 -17.98
C ALA A 222 -11.59 -7.14 -16.46
N VAL A 223 -10.53 -7.21 -15.64
CA VAL A 223 -10.66 -7.13 -14.18
C VAL A 223 -11.10 -5.73 -13.75
N LYS A 224 -10.49 -4.68 -14.31
CA LYS A 224 -10.83 -3.28 -14.02
C LYS A 224 -12.27 -2.91 -14.43
N GLY A 225 -12.80 -3.55 -15.47
CA GLY A 225 -14.20 -3.40 -15.88
C GLY A 225 -15.21 -3.92 -14.84
N LYS A 226 -14.79 -4.84 -13.97
CA LYS A 226 -15.61 -5.34 -12.86
C LYS A 226 -15.30 -4.65 -11.53
N MET A 227 -14.02 -4.45 -11.25
CA MET A 227 -13.51 -3.86 -10.02
C MET A 227 -13.37 -2.35 -10.19
N THR A 228 -14.50 -1.64 -10.10
CA THR A 228 -14.55 -0.19 -10.29
C THR A 228 -14.23 0.54 -9.00
N GLY A 229 -13.44 1.63 -9.07
CA GLY A 229 -13.16 2.47 -7.91
C GLY A 229 -11.95 3.38 -8.15
N ALA A 230 -11.97 4.59 -7.58
CA ALA A 230 -10.83 5.52 -7.72
C ALA A 230 -9.60 5.09 -6.90
N ASN A 231 -9.82 4.25 -5.89
CA ASN A 231 -8.80 3.73 -4.97
C ASN A 231 -8.53 2.23 -5.17
N THR A 232 -8.81 1.74 -6.38
CA THR A 232 -8.52 0.37 -6.80
C THR A 232 -7.69 0.41 -8.07
N ASP A 233 -6.53 -0.24 -8.06
CA ASP A 233 -5.70 -0.37 -9.26
C ASP A 233 -5.46 -1.84 -9.60
N VAL A 234 -5.12 -2.12 -10.86
CA VAL A 234 -4.99 -3.48 -11.37
C VAL A 234 -3.72 -3.60 -12.19
N ILE A 235 -2.89 -4.60 -11.87
CA ILE A 235 -1.70 -4.97 -12.64
C ILE A 235 -1.69 -6.46 -12.93
N ALA A 236 -1.00 -6.87 -13.99
CA ALA A 236 -0.74 -8.28 -14.30
C ALA A 236 0.76 -8.54 -14.34
N LEU A 237 1.20 -9.60 -13.65
CA LEU A 237 2.60 -10.03 -13.58
C LEU A 237 2.67 -11.54 -13.37
N SER A 238 3.83 -12.14 -13.63
CA SER A 238 4.05 -13.56 -13.33
C SER A 238 4.89 -13.70 -12.08
N ALA A 239 4.30 -14.17 -10.98
CA ALA A 239 5.03 -14.37 -9.72
C ALA A 239 6.16 -15.40 -9.86
N LYS A 240 6.05 -16.32 -10.82
CA LYS A 240 7.11 -17.28 -11.16
C LYS A 240 8.33 -16.57 -11.76
N VAL A 241 8.10 -15.77 -12.78
CA VAL A 241 9.17 -14.98 -13.44
C VAL A 241 9.84 -14.03 -12.46
N GLU A 242 9.07 -13.37 -11.60
CA GLU A 242 9.60 -12.45 -10.59
C GLU A 242 10.43 -13.17 -9.52
N MET A 243 10.10 -14.42 -9.21
CA MET A 243 10.93 -15.25 -8.33
C MET A 243 12.29 -15.51 -8.97
N GLU A 244 12.33 -15.85 -10.27
CA GLU A 244 13.57 -16.07 -11.01
C GLU A 244 14.41 -14.79 -11.05
N ILE A 245 13.79 -13.64 -11.39
CA ILE A 245 14.42 -12.31 -11.36
C ILE A 245 15.05 -12.00 -10.00
N SER A 246 14.38 -12.35 -8.89
CA SER A 246 14.89 -12.06 -7.54
C SER A 246 16.09 -12.92 -7.12
N GLN A 247 16.36 -14.01 -7.82
CA GLN A 247 17.48 -14.93 -7.57
C GLN A 247 18.70 -14.68 -8.46
N LEU A 248 18.55 -13.88 -9.52
CA LEU A 248 19.63 -13.51 -10.43
C LEU A 248 20.49 -12.38 -9.85
N ASP A 249 21.75 -12.32 -10.28
CA ASP A 249 22.62 -11.18 -10.00
C ASP A 249 22.28 -9.98 -10.92
N ASN A 250 22.91 -8.82 -10.71
CA ASN A 250 22.50 -7.62 -11.44
C ASN A 250 22.72 -7.71 -12.96
N GLU A 251 23.76 -8.40 -13.42
CA GLU A 251 24.08 -8.52 -14.85
C GLU A 251 23.11 -9.49 -15.52
N ASP A 252 22.91 -10.68 -14.95
CA ASP A 252 21.99 -11.68 -15.48
C ASP A 252 20.54 -11.22 -15.39
N ARG A 253 20.17 -10.51 -14.31
CA ARG A 253 18.82 -9.98 -14.12
C ARG A 253 18.44 -8.99 -15.22
N GLN A 254 19.35 -8.08 -15.60
CA GLN A 254 19.07 -7.10 -16.64
C GLN A 254 18.86 -7.78 -17.99
N ALA A 255 19.74 -8.72 -18.36
CA ALA A 255 19.61 -9.49 -19.59
C ALA A 255 18.31 -10.30 -19.63
N PHE A 256 17.97 -10.97 -18.53
CA PHE A 256 16.74 -11.76 -18.42
C PHE A 256 15.46 -10.92 -18.54
N MET A 257 15.45 -9.74 -17.91
CA MET A 257 14.35 -8.80 -18.04
C MET A 257 14.20 -8.27 -19.48
N GLU A 258 15.31 -7.96 -20.16
CA GLU A 258 15.31 -7.52 -21.55
C GLU A 258 14.78 -8.61 -22.50
N ASP A 259 15.20 -9.86 -22.31
CA ASP A 259 14.77 -11.01 -23.10
C ASP A 259 13.26 -11.28 -22.99
N LEU A 260 12.68 -11.07 -21.80
CA LEU A 260 11.24 -11.24 -21.55
C LEU A 260 10.42 -9.96 -21.77
N GLY A 261 11.05 -8.86 -22.19
CA GLY A 261 10.38 -7.57 -22.40
C GLY A 261 9.84 -6.93 -21.12
N ILE A 262 10.44 -7.23 -19.98
CA ILE A 262 10.04 -6.71 -18.66
C ILE A 262 10.78 -5.40 -18.41
N ALA A 263 10.05 -4.28 -18.48
CA ALA A 263 10.63 -2.95 -18.29
C ALA A 263 10.91 -2.62 -16.81
N THR A 264 10.11 -3.18 -15.89
CA THR A 264 10.16 -2.81 -14.47
C THR A 264 9.86 -4.04 -13.61
N PRO A 265 10.68 -4.37 -12.60
CA PRO A 265 10.43 -5.51 -11.73
C PRO A 265 9.14 -5.34 -10.92
N ALA A 266 8.53 -6.45 -10.49
CA ALA A 266 7.29 -6.42 -9.71
C ALA A 266 7.38 -5.60 -8.43
N LEU A 267 8.54 -5.62 -7.74
CA LEU A 267 8.71 -4.85 -6.51
C LEU A 267 8.54 -3.35 -6.74
N GLU A 268 9.12 -2.82 -7.81
CA GLU A 268 9.01 -1.40 -8.13
C GLU A 268 7.58 -1.04 -8.57
N LEU A 269 6.94 -1.90 -9.36
CA LEU A 269 5.52 -1.72 -9.73
C LEU A 269 4.63 -1.70 -8.49
N VAL A 270 4.68 -2.75 -7.67
CA VAL A 270 3.86 -2.88 -6.45
C VAL A 270 4.10 -1.71 -5.51
N ALA A 271 5.35 -1.30 -5.30
CA ALA A 271 5.67 -0.16 -4.47
C ALA A 271 5.09 1.14 -5.04
N ARG A 272 5.29 1.43 -6.33
CA ARG A 272 4.78 2.65 -6.97
C ARG A 272 3.26 2.76 -6.88
N HIS A 273 2.55 1.68 -7.21
CA HIS A 273 1.09 1.64 -7.10
C HIS A 273 0.63 1.80 -5.65
N SER A 274 1.30 1.14 -4.69
CA SER A 274 0.98 1.25 -3.27
C SER A 274 1.19 2.66 -2.71
N PHE A 275 2.27 3.36 -3.11
CA PHE A 275 2.50 4.75 -2.72
C PHE A 275 1.42 5.67 -3.28
N SER A 276 1.10 5.51 -4.56
CA SER A 276 0.06 6.31 -5.23
C SER A 276 -1.29 6.13 -4.54
N LEU A 277 -1.70 4.88 -4.32
CA LEU A 277 -2.95 4.51 -3.66
C LEU A 277 -3.07 5.03 -2.22
N LEU A 278 -1.95 5.04 -1.48
CA LEU A 278 -1.90 5.59 -0.12
C LEU A 278 -1.71 7.12 -0.10
N GLY A 279 -1.58 7.76 -1.26
CA GLY A 279 -1.28 9.18 -1.38
C GLY A 279 0.03 9.56 -0.67
N LEU A 280 1.04 8.69 -0.72
CA LEU A 280 2.31 8.87 -0.05
C LEU A 280 3.35 9.47 -1.00
N ILE A 281 4.15 10.38 -0.47
CA ILE A 281 5.30 10.97 -1.14
C ILE A 281 6.52 10.90 -0.22
N PRO A 282 7.72 10.57 -0.74
CA PRO A 282 8.95 10.78 -0.01
C PRO A 282 9.43 12.24 -0.07
N PHE A 283 10.07 12.69 0.99
CA PHE A 283 11.04 13.80 0.96
C PHE A 283 12.39 13.30 1.46
N PHE A 284 13.47 14.03 1.19
CA PHE A 284 14.83 13.58 1.44
C PHE A 284 15.56 14.47 2.45
N THR A 285 16.35 13.83 3.32
CA THR A 285 17.42 14.48 4.07
C THR A 285 18.75 13.95 3.57
N VAL A 286 19.71 14.84 3.33
CA VAL A 286 20.98 14.50 2.70
C VAL A 286 22.16 15.03 3.51
N GLY A 287 23.27 14.28 3.51
CA GLY A 287 24.50 14.65 4.18
C GLY A 287 25.51 13.51 4.19
N LYS A 288 26.74 13.79 4.65
CA LYS A 288 27.82 12.79 4.72
C LYS A 288 27.57 11.67 5.72
N ASP A 289 26.72 11.91 6.72
CA ASP A 289 26.39 10.88 7.71
C ASP A 289 25.24 9.99 7.21
N GLU A 290 24.17 10.57 6.68
CA GLU A 290 23.01 9.82 6.20
C GLU A 290 22.33 10.49 5.00
N VAL A 291 21.98 9.69 4.00
CA VAL A 291 20.95 10.02 3.00
C VAL A 291 19.72 9.19 3.31
N LYS A 292 18.56 9.83 3.47
CA LYS A 292 17.34 9.16 3.90
C LYS A 292 16.08 9.66 3.22
N ALA A 293 15.24 8.72 2.80
CA ALA A 293 13.86 8.95 2.39
C ALA A 293 12.90 8.93 3.59
N TRP A 294 12.10 9.96 3.72
CA TRP A 294 11.04 10.09 4.72
C TRP A 294 9.69 10.09 4.05
N THR A 295 8.87 9.08 4.35
CA THR A 295 7.54 8.94 3.75
C THR A 295 6.50 9.74 4.53
N ILE A 296 5.75 10.59 3.82
CA ILE A 296 4.64 11.40 4.34
C ILE A 296 3.43 11.28 3.42
N THR A 297 2.25 11.64 3.90
CA THR A 297 1.07 11.80 3.03
C THR A 297 1.18 13.11 2.26
N ALA A 298 0.81 13.11 0.98
CA ALA A 298 0.71 14.31 0.17
C ALA A 298 -0.17 15.36 0.89
N GLY A 299 0.24 16.64 0.83
CA GLY A 299 -0.43 17.70 1.59
C GLY A 299 0.11 17.91 3.01
N THR A 300 1.04 17.08 3.49
CA THR A 300 1.68 17.27 4.80
C THR A 300 2.50 18.56 4.83
N THR A 301 2.33 19.38 5.87
CA THR A 301 3.07 20.64 6.04
C THR A 301 4.49 20.41 6.53
N ALA A 302 5.39 21.37 6.30
CA ALA A 302 6.79 21.34 6.73
C ALA A 302 6.94 21.09 8.24
N LEU A 303 6.07 21.69 9.06
CA LEU A 303 6.05 21.47 10.50
C LEU A 303 5.78 19.99 10.85
N LYS A 304 4.80 19.38 10.18
CA LYS A 304 4.43 17.97 10.42
C LYS A 304 5.44 16.99 9.82
N ALA A 305 6.04 17.34 8.67
CA ALA A 305 7.14 16.58 8.09
C ALA A 305 8.37 16.59 9.01
N ALA A 306 8.70 17.73 9.63
CA ALA A 306 9.75 17.81 10.65
C ALA A 306 9.49 16.87 11.84
N GLY A 307 8.22 16.78 12.29
CA GLY A 307 7.80 15.86 13.35
C GLY A 307 7.98 14.38 13.02
N LYS A 308 8.00 14.01 11.73
CA LYS A 308 8.34 12.64 11.31
C LYS A 308 9.80 12.30 11.54
N ILE A 309 10.69 13.29 11.53
CA ILE A 309 12.10 13.10 11.87
C ILE A 309 12.25 12.94 13.37
N HIS A 310 11.76 13.94 14.13
CA HIS A 310 11.76 13.92 15.59
C HIS A 310 10.77 14.94 16.15
N SER A 311 10.17 14.65 17.31
CA SER A 311 9.19 15.52 17.96
C SER A 311 9.78 16.87 18.40
N ASP A 312 11.06 16.91 18.77
CA ASP A 312 11.74 18.15 19.15
C ASP A 312 11.97 19.10 17.95
N ILE A 313 12.17 18.57 16.75
CA ILE A 313 12.32 19.39 15.53
C ILE A 313 10.97 20.05 15.20
N GLU A 314 9.86 19.35 15.39
CA GLU A 314 8.51 19.93 15.25
C GLU A 314 8.27 21.04 16.28
N ARG A 315 8.57 20.79 17.56
CA ARG A 315 8.37 21.77 18.64
C ARG A 315 9.26 23.01 18.46
N GLY A 316 10.51 22.79 18.10
CA GLY A 316 11.53 23.82 17.92
C GLY A 316 11.55 24.47 16.53
N PHE A 317 10.62 24.13 15.63
CA PHE A 317 10.69 24.52 14.22
C PHE A 317 10.81 26.04 14.03
N ILE A 318 11.82 26.45 13.26
CA ILE A 318 12.05 27.83 12.82
C ILE A 318 11.69 28.00 11.34
N ARG A 319 12.37 27.25 10.46
CA ARG A 319 12.23 27.29 8.99
C ARG A 319 12.66 25.95 8.39
N ALA A 320 12.17 25.64 7.19
CA ALA A 320 12.68 24.56 6.35
C ALA A 320 13.49 25.15 5.19
N GLU A 321 14.73 24.74 5.03
CA GLU A 321 15.47 24.95 3.79
C GLU A 321 15.06 23.86 2.81
N VAL A 322 14.48 24.24 1.68
CA VAL A 322 13.89 23.31 0.71
C VAL A 322 14.51 23.53 -0.66
N LEU A 323 14.95 22.44 -1.28
CA LEU A 323 15.36 22.39 -2.68
C LEU A 323 14.62 21.25 -3.37
N ALA A 324 14.03 21.50 -4.54
CA ALA A 324 13.41 20.43 -5.31
C ALA A 324 14.48 19.47 -5.85
N TYR A 325 14.19 18.18 -5.93
CA TYR A 325 15.14 17.19 -6.47
C TYR A 325 15.59 17.53 -7.88
N ASP A 326 14.67 17.92 -8.77
CA ASP A 326 15.00 18.25 -10.15
C ASP A 326 15.95 19.45 -10.24
N ASP A 327 15.72 20.50 -9.43
CA ASP A 327 16.60 21.66 -9.33
C ASP A 327 18.00 21.28 -8.82
N PHE A 328 18.09 20.29 -7.93
CA PHE A 328 19.36 19.76 -7.44
C PHE A 328 20.13 19.03 -8.54
N VAL A 329 19.45 18.21 -9.34
CA VAL A 329 20.02 17.52 -10.50
C VAL A 329 20.47 18.53 -11.56
N ASP A 330 19.67 19.55 -11.85
CA ASP A 330 20.00 20.65 -12.79
C ASP A 330 21.21 21.50 -12.32
N CYS A 331 21.50 21.46 -11.02
CA CYS A 331 22.69 22.04 -10.44
C CYS A 331 23.89 21.08 -10.42
N ALA A 332 23.78 19.91 -11.06
CA ALA A 332 24.76 18.81 -11.06
C ALA A 332 25.09 18.30 -9.65
N GLY A 333 24.08 18.22 -8.78
CA GLY A 333 24.23 17.72 -7.42
C GLY A 333 24.92 18.67 -6.43
N ASP A 334 25.03 19.95 -6.78
CA ASP A 334 25.72 20.96 -5.96
C ASP A 334 24.74 21.91 -5.26
N MET A 335 24.61 21.77 -3.93
CA MET A 335 23.79 22.66 -3.09
C MET A 335 24.28 24.11 -3.10
N GLY A 336 25.59 24.35 -3.23
CA GLY A 336 26.18 25.69 -3.31
C GLY A 336 25.73 26.39 -4.57
N ARG A 337 25.79 25.69 -5.71
CA ARG A 337 25.28 26.20 -6.99
C ARG A 337 23.78 26.48 -6.96
N ALA A 338 22.99 25.59 -6.35
CA ALA A 338 21.55 25.81 -6.18
C ALA A 338 21.27 27.07 -5.32
N LYS A 339 22.08 27.31 -4.29
CA LYS A 339 21.99 28.51 -3.45
C LYS A 339 22.38 29.78 -4.21
N GLU A 340 23.44 29.76 -5.02
CA GLU A 340 23.86 30.89 -5.86
C GLU A 340 22.80 31.27 -6.89
N LYS A 341 22.10 30.28 -7.45
CA LYS A 341 20.96 30.47 -8.36
C LYS A 341 19.66 30.88 -7.66
N GLY A 342 19.63 30.94 -6.33
CA GLY A 342 18.43 31.29 -5.56
C GLY A 342 17.34 30.21 -5.54
N LEU A 343 17.68 28.95 -5.85
CA LEU A 343 16.74 27.81 -5.88
C LEU A 343 16.51 27.21 -4.48
N LEU A 344 17.45 27.42 -3.55
CA LEU A 344 17.30 26.99 -2.15
C LEU A 344 16.34 27.93 -1.41
N ARG A 345 15.11 27.47 -1.18
CA ARG A 345 14.03 28.25 -0.58
C ARG A 345 14.03 28.14 0.94
N LEU A 346 13.63 29.21 1.62
CA LEU A 346 13.39 29.22 3.06
C LEU A 346 11.88 29.26 3.32
N GLU A 347 11.35 28.10 3.68
CA GLU A 347 9.92 27.87 3.80
C GLU A 347 9.43 27.91 5.26
N GLY A 348 8.20 28.36 5.43
CA GLY A 348 7.52 28.48 6.73
C GLY A 348 6.86 27.18 7.20
N LYS A 349 6.19 27.24 8.35
CA LYS A 349 5.47 26.09 8.96
C LYS A 349 4.36 25.53 8.07
N GLU A 350 3.70 26.40 7.30
CA GLU A 350 2.56 26.07 6.44
C GLU A 350 2.95 25.61 5.03
N TYR A 351 4.24 25.57 4.69
CA TYR A 351 4.68 25.05 3.40
C TYR A 351 4.25 23.60 3.26
N VAL A 352 3.57 23.28 2.15
CA VAL A 352 3.20 21.90 1.83
C VAL A 352 4.39 21.24 1.16
N VAL A 353 4.92 20.20 1.81
CA VAL A 353 6.06 19.45 1.28
C VAL A 353 5.67 18.76 -0.01
N LYS A 354 6.56 18.82 -1.01
CA LYS A 354 6.38 18.20 -2.32
C LYS A 354 7.19 16.92 -2.41
N ASP A 355 6.78 16.05 -3.35
CA ASP A 355 7.50 14.82 -3.65
C ASP A 355 8.95 15.13 -4.07
N GLY A 356 9.90 14.41 -3.48
CA GLY A 356 11.31 14.56 -3.76
C GLY A 356 11.97 15.80 -3.18
N ASP A 357 11.27 16.65 -2.41
CA ASP A 357 11.90 17.80 -1.76
C ASP A 357 13.10 17.36 -0.91
N ILE A 358 14.26 17.98 -1.12
CA ILE A 358 15.44 17.84 -0.28
C ILE A 358 15.36 18.91 0.80
N ILE A 359 15.22 18.50 2.06
CA ILE A 359 14.89 19.41 3.17
C ILE A 359 15.93 19.35 4.28
N ASN A 360 16.34 20.53 4.74
CA ASN A 360 17.06 20.73 5.99
C ASN A 360 16.23 21.60 6.95
N PHE A 361 15.85 21.05 8.11
CA PHE A 361 15.03 21.76 9.08
C PHE A 361 15.89 22.55 10.06
N ARG A 362 15.64 23.86 10.17
CA ARG A 362 16.22 24.71 11.22
C ARG A 362 15.29 24.71 12.43
N PHE A 363 15.81 24.34 13.59
CA PHE A 363 15.07 24.29 14.85
C PHE A 363 15.94 24.75 16.02
N ASN A 364 15.31 25.12 17.12
CA ASN A 364 15.98 25.37 18.40
C ASN A 364 15.44 24.40 19.46
N VAL A 365 16.33 23.82 20.24
CA VAL A 365 15.99 22.87 21.32
C VAL A 365 15.76 23.59 22.63
#